data_AF-A0A2V8C5N3-F1
#
_entry.id   AF-A0A2V8C5N3-F1
#
_cell.length_a   1.000
_cell.length_b   1.000
_cell.length_c   1.000
_cell.angle_alpha   90.00
_cell.angle_beta   90.00
_cell.angle_gamma   90.00
#
_symmetry.space_group_name_H-M   'P 1'
#
loop_
_entity.id
_entity.type
_entity.pdbx_description
1 polymer ?
#
loop_
_entity_poly.entity_id
_entity_poly.type
_entity_poly.pdbx_seq_one_letter_code
_entity_poly.pdbx_strand_id
1 'polypeptide(L)'
;MNVTRREFLLQSASACAGYALGAAAFVAGVQRFSLINALAQGLDYKALVCVFMAGGNDGNNLVVPTSTTEYNQYAGARSGAGLAIARDALMPIVPASIGTPFGLHPGLSDLHGLWTDQKL
;
A
#
# COMPACT_ATOMS: atom_id res chain seq x y z
N MET A 1 -19.81 2.02 -29.29
CA MET A 1 -20.96 1.99 -28.36
C MET A 1 -20.80 3.18 -27.44
N ASN A 2 -21.67 4.20 -27.52
CA ASN A 2 -21.52 5.42 -26.73
C ASN A 2 -22.20 5.22 -25.37
N VAL A 3 -21.41 5.12 -24.30
CA VAL A 3 -21.92 5.01 -22.93
C VAL A 3 -22.40 6.39 -22.47
N THR A 4 -23.65 6.49 -22.04
CA THR A 4 -24.18 7.73 -21.49
C THR A 4 -23.64 7.97 -20.08
N ARG A 5 -23.60 9.24 -19.63
CA ARG A 5 -23.18 9.61 -18.26
C ARG A 5 -23.93 8.82 -17.17
N ARG A 6 -25.22 8.53 -17.39
CA ARG A 6 -26.05 7.77 -16.46
C ARG A 6 -25.64 6.30 -16.42
N GLU A 7 -25.39 5.69 -17.57
CA GLU A 7 -24.91 4.30 -17.65
C GLU A 7 -23.53 4.15 -17.02
N PHE A 8 -22.63 5.12 -17.25
CA PHE A 8 -21.32 5.15 -16.59
C PHE A 8 -21.44 5.18 -15.07
N LEU A 9 -22.30 6.05 -14.51
CA LEU A 9 -22.50 6.15 -13.06
C LEU A 9 -23.12 4.88 -12.46
N LEU A 10 -24.10 4.28 -13.14
CA LEU A 10 -24.72 3.03 -12.70
C LEU A 10 -23.74 1.86 -12.75
N GLN A 11 -22.91 1.78 -13.79
CA GLN A 11 -21.89 0.75 -13.93
C GLN A 11 -20.73 0.93 -12.95
N SER A 12 -20.37 2.16 -12.62
CA SER A 12 -19.37 2.47 -11.58
C SER A 12 -19.88 2.10 -10.19
N ALA A 13 -21.16 2.39 -9.89
CA ALA A 13 -21.77 2.06 -8.61
C ALA A 13 -21.93 0.54 -8.41
N SER A 14 -22.32 -0.20 -9.46
CA SER A 14 -22.44 -1.66 -9.40
C SER A 14 -21.08 -2.35 -9.29
N ALA A 15 -20.05 -1.83 -9.96
CA ALA A 15 -18.68 -2.28 -9.78
C ALA A 15 -18.21 -2.06 -8.33
N CYS A 16 -18.50 -0.90 -7.74
CA CYS A 16 -18.13 -0.59 -6.35
C CYS A 16 -18.83 -1.54 -5.34
N ALA A 17 -20.12 -1.81 -5.55
CA ALA A 17 -20.87 -2.78 -4.74
C ALA A 17 -20.35 -4.22 -4.91
N GLY A 18 -20.00 -4.63 -6.12
CA GLY A 18 -19.39 -5.92 -6.41
C GLY A 18 -18.02 -6.08 -5.76
N TYR A 19 -17.19 -5.04 -5.76
CA TYR A 19 -15.92 -5.00 -5.05
C TYR A 19 -16.09 -5.10 -3.53
N ALA A 20 -17.08 -4.41 -2.95
CA ALA A 20 -17.35 -4.48 -1.52
C ALA A 20 -17.77 -5.89 -1.07
N LEU A 21 -18.62 -6.57 -1.85
CA LEU A 21 -19.03 -7.95 -1.57
C LEU A 21 -17.89 -8.96 -1.77
N GLY A 22 -17.09 -8.79 -2.83
CA GLY A 22 -15.91 -9.62 -3.08
C GLY A 22 -14.84 -9.47 -2.00
N ALA A 23 -14.59 -8.24 -1.55
CA ALA A 23 -13.67 -7.96 -0.44
C ALA A 23 -14.18 -8.55 0.88
N ALA A 24 -15.47 -8.45 1.18
CA ALA A 24 -16.07 -9.05 2.37
C ALA A 24 -15.96 -10.59 2.36
N ALA A 25 -16.21 -11.24 1.22
CA ALA A 25 -16.06 -12.68 1.07
C ALA A 25 -14.59 -13.13 1.20
N PHE A 26 -13.66 -12.36 0.64
CA PHE A 26 -12.22 -12.61 0.79
C PHE A 26 -11.78 -12.48 2.26
N VAL A 27 -12.18 -11.41 2.95
CA VAL A 27 -11.87 -11.22 4.38
C VAL A 27 -12.44 -12.35 5.24
N ALA A 28 -13.69 -12.75 5.01
CA ALA A 28 -14.31 -13.87 5.71
C ALA A 28 -13.61 -15.22 5.44
N GLY A 29 -13.07 -15.41 4.22
CA GLY A 29 -12.26 -16.57 3.87
C GLY A 29 -10.89 -16.55 4.56
N VAL A 30 -10.21 -15.41 4.57
CA VAL A 30 -8.87 -15.26 5.15
C VAL A 30 -8.89 -15.42 6.67
N GLN A 31 -9.95 -14.99 7.35
CA GLN A 31 -10.09 -15.21 8.80
C GLN A 31 -10.08 -16.70 9.20
N ARG A 32 -10.47 -17.60 8.29
CA ARG A 32 -10.44 -19.05 8.54
C ARG A 32 -9.01 -19.62 8.59
N PHE A 33 -8.03 -18.96 7.97
CA PHE A 33 -6.62 -19.40 8.09
C PHE A 33 -6.09 -19.27 9.52
N SER A 34 -6.67 -18.40 10.35
CA SER A 34 -6.30 -18.30 11.78
C SER A 34 -6.67 -19.56 12.58
N LEU A 35 -7.64 -20.36 12.09
CA LEU A 35 -8.12 -21.58 12.74
C LEU A 35 -7.25 -22.81 12.40
N ILE A 36 -6.36 -22.71 11.40
CA ILE A 36 -5.46 -23.81 10.96
C ILE A 36 -4.35 -24.09 11.98
N ASN A 37 -4.08 -23.17 12.91
CA ASN A 37 -3.10 -23.37 13.98
C ASN A 37 -3.41 -24.62 14.84
N ALA A 38 -4.68 -25.05 14.91
CA ALA A 38 -5.10 -26.26 15.61
C ALA A 38 -4.60 -27.57 14.96
N LEU A 39 -4.18 -27.55 13.69
CA LEU A 39 -3.68 -28.72 12.96
C LEU A 39 -2.17 -28.96 13.12
N ALA A 40 -1.46 -28.07 13.82
CA ALA A 40 0.00 -28.15 13.99
C ALA A 40 0.46 -29.07 15.14
N GLN A 41 -0.45 -29.78 15.82
CA GLN A 41 -0.11 -30.64 16.96
C GLN A 41 0.56 -31.96 16.51
N GLY A 42 1.89 -32.05 16.68
CA GLY A 42 2.70 -33.26 16.49
C GLY A 42 3.78 -33.38 17.58
N LEU A 43 4.54 -34.48 17.60
CA LEU A 43 5.56 -34.77 18.62
C LEU A 43 6.77 -33.81 18.62
N ASP A 44 7.06 -33.18 17.47
CA ASP A 44 8.08 -32.15 17.30
C ASP A 44 7.49 -30.74 17.31
N TYR A 45 8.26 -29.75 17.77
CA TYR A 45 7.83 -28.35 17.76
C TYR A 45 7.59 -27.84 16.33
N LYS A 46 6.34 -27.50 16.03
CA LYS A 46 5.92 -26.86 14.77
C LYS A 46 5.10 -25.61 15.11
N ALA A 47 5.53 -24.46 14.60
CA ALA A 47 4.80 -23.20 14.76
C ALA A 47 4.32 -22.71 13.39
N LEU A 48 3.03 -22.36 13.30
CA LEU A 48 2.46 -21.64 12.17
C LEU A 48 2.32 -20.16 12.55
N VAL A 49 3.06 -19.28 11.89
CA VAL A 49 2.96 -17.83 12.09
C VAL A 49 2.07 -17.24 11.01
N CYS A 50 0.81 -16.96 11.34
CA CYS A 50 -0.12 -16.28 10.45
C CYS A 50 -0.02 -14.75 10.67
N VAL A 51 0.66 -14.04 9.77
CA VAL A 51 0.69 -12.57 9.75
C VAL A 51 -0.47 -12.06 8.92
N PHE A 52 -1.47 -11.45 9.56
CA PHE A 52 -2.62 -10.87 8.87
C PHE A 52 -2.43 -9.35 8.75
N MET A 53 -2.18 -8.87 7.53
CA MET A 53 -2.07 -7.43 7.23
C MET A 53 -3.46 -6.83 6.98
N ALA A 54 -4.37 -6.90 7.95
CA ALA A 54 -5.73 -6.39 7.82
C ALA A 54 -5.83 -4.85 7.82
N GLY A 55 -4.71 -4.15 8.01
CA GLY A 55 -4.60 -2.69 7.90
C GLY A 55 -4.30 -2.22 6.46
N GLY A 56 -4.38 -0.92 6.24
CA GLY A 56 -3.93 -0.29 5.00
C GLY A 56 -2.51 0.25 5.12
N ASN A 57 -1.74 0.17 4.03
CA ASN A 57 -0.49 0.91 3.89
C ASN A 57 -0.76 2.15 3.02
N ASP A 58 -0.41 3.33 3.50
CA ASP A 58 -0.53 4.56 2.74
C ASP A 58 0.64 4.66 1.73
N GLY A 59 0.41 4.18 0.52
CA GLY A 59 1.40 4.21 -0.55
C GLY A 59 1.90 5.62 -0.88
N ASN A 60 1.07 6.65 -0.69
CA ASN A 60 1.47 8.03 -0.94
C ASN A 60 2.40 8.58 0.13
N ASN A 61 2.49 7.96 1.31
CA ASN A 61 3.52 8.24 2.31
C ASN A 61 4.71 7.27 2.21
N LEU A 62 4.57 6.16 1.48
CA LEU A 62 5.64 5.18 1.28
C LEU A 62 6.65 5.66 0.24
N VAL A 63 6.16 6.10 -0.93
CA VAL A 63 6.97 6.67 -2.02
C VAL A 63 6.43 8.05 -2.33
N VAL A 64 7.21 9.07 -2.02
CA VAL A 64 6.83 10.47 -2.17
C VAL A 64 7.62 11.11 -3.32
N PRO A 65 6.98 11.81 -4.26
CA PRO A 65 7.73 12.53 -5.28
C PRO A 65 8.52 13.67 -4.64
N THR A 66 9.78 13.82 -5.06
CA THR A 66 10.68 14.81 -4.45
C THR A 66 11.03 15.95 -5.39
N SER A 67 10.50 16.01 -6.61
CA SER A 67 10.60 17.22 -7.42
C SER A 67 9.82 18.35 -6.74
N THR A 68 10.26 19.61 -6.91
CA THR A 68 9.64 20.74 -6.20
C THR A 68 8.15 20.87 -6.53
N THR A 69 7.77 20.73 -7.80
CA THR A 69 6.37 20.86 -8.23
C THR A 69 5.50 19.75 -7.66
N GLU A 70 5.93 18.48 -7.78
CA GLU A 70 5.12 17.33 -7.36
C GLU A 70 5.07 17.19 -5.84
N TYR A 71 6.18 17.49 -5.14
CA TYR A 71 6.19 17.54 -3.69
C TYR A 71 5.22 18.59 -3.16
N ASN A 72 5.16 19.78 -3.78
CA ASN A 72 4.22 20.82 -3.37
C ASN A 72 2.75 20.38 -3.56
N GLN A 73 2.45 19.60 -4.60
CA GLN A 73 1.12 19.02 -4.80
C GLN A 73 0.80 17.97 -3.72
N TYR A 74 1.75 17.06 -3.43
CA TYR A 74 1.66 16.09 -2.36
C TYR A 74 1.41 16.77 -0.99
N ALA A 75 2.24 17.76 -0.65
CA ALA A 75 2.15 18.48 0.61
C ALA A 75 0.84 19.28 0.69
N GLY A 76 0.43 19.95 -0.39
CA GLY A 76 -0.84 20.69 -0.43
C GLY A 76 -2.05 19.79 -0.19
N ALA A 77 -2.06 18.57 -0.72
CA ALA A 77 -3.15 17.62 -0.52
C ALA A 77 -3.19 17.00 0.89
N ARG A 78 -2.07 17.02 1.64
CA ARG A 78 -1.90 16.19 2.85
C ARG A 78 -1.59 16.95 4.13
N SER A 79 -1.06 18.17 4.02
CA SER A 79 -0.68 18.98 5.19
C SER A 79 -1.87 19.33 6.07
N GLY A 80 -3.07 19.50 5.49
CA GLY A 80 -4.30 19.77 6.24
C GLY A 80 -4.70 18.66 7.23
N ALA A 81 -4.24 17.43 7.00
CA ALA A 81 -4.45 16.28 7.90
C ALA A 81 -3.20 15.92 8.73
N GLY A 82 -2.12 16.72 8.65
CA GLY A 82 -0.85 16.40 9.31
C GLY A 82 -0.12 15.17 8.74
N LEU A 83 -0.46 14.74 7.51
CA LEU A 83 0.06 13.52 6.90
C LEU A 83 1.25 13.74 5.97
N ALA A 84 1.55 14.99 5.62
CA ALA A 84 2.67 15.32 4.75
C ALA A 84 4.01 15.14 5.47
N ILE A 85 4.89 14.31 4.92
CA ILE A 85 6.25 14.14 5.41
C ILE A 85 7.09 15.31 4.91
N ALA A 86 7.90 15.91 5.79
CA ALA A 86 8.82 16.96 5.41
C ALA A 86 9.83 16.45 4.37
N ARG A 87 10.09 17.25 3.32
CA ARG A 87 10.88 16.84 2.16
C ARG A 87 12.29 16.38 2.52
N ASP A 88 12.89 17.00 3.52
CA ASP A 88 14.22 16.73 4.06
C ASP A 88 14.27 15.48 4.94
N ALA A 89 13.13 15.00 5.45
CA ALA A 89 13.03 13.74 6.18
C ALA A 89 12.93 12.52 5.25
N LEU A 90 12.59 12.72 3.97
CA LEU A 90 12.45 11.64 3.00
C LEU A 90 13.82 11.07 2.59
N MET A 91 13.90 9.74 2.50
CA MET A 91 15.13 9.06 2.08
C MET A 91 15.19 8.95 0.55
N PRO A 92 16.17 9.58 -0.12
CA PRO A 92 16.13 9.74 -1.58
C PRO A 92 16.35 8.42 -2.33
N ILE A 93 15.55 8.19 -3.37
CA ILE A 93 15.72 7.12 -4.34
C ILE A 93 15.52 7.67 -5.76
N VAL A 94 16.29 7.16 -6.73
CA VAL A 94 16.17 7.57 -8.14
C VAL A 94 16.15 6.32 -9.01
N PRO A 95 14.96 5.80 -9.37
CA PRO A 95 14.86 4.59 -10.17
C PRO A 95 15.47 4.77 -11.55
N ALA A 96 16.43 3.90 -11.91
CA ALA A 96 17.13 3.99 -13.19
C ALA A 96 16.21 3.85 -14.41
N SER A 97 15.09 3.14 -14.26
CA SER A 97 14.10 2.93 -15.33
C SER A 97 13.24 4.16 -15.63
N ILE A 98 13.14 5.11 -14.68
CA ILE A 98 12.24 6.28 -14.78
C ILE A 98 13.04 7.59 -14.77
N GLY A 99 14.14 7.65 -14.02
CA GLY A 99 14.97 8.84 -13.82
C GLY A 99 14.36 9.91 -12.91
N THR A 100 13.07 9.80 -12.58
CA THR A 100 12.37 10.72 -11.66
C THR A 100 12.77 10.48 -10.20
N PRO A 101 13.12 11.52 -9.43
CA PRO A 101 13.53 11.37 -8.04
C PRO A 101 12.33 11.23 -7.10
N PHE A 102 12.37 10.22 -6.24
CA PHE A 102 11.41 9.96 -5.18
C PHE A 102 12.10 9.91 -3.82
N GLY A 103 11.30 9.84 -2.77
CA GLY A 103 11.73 9.71 -1.39
C GLY A 103 10.94 8.61 -0.70
N LEU A 104 11.65 7.71 -0.03
CA LEU A 104 11.03 6.70 0.84
C LEU A 104 10.69 7.28 2.20
N HIS A 105 9.62 6.76 2.80
CA HIS A 105 9.26 7.04 4.19
C HIS A 105 10.44 6.80 5.15
N PRO A 106 10.75 7.70 6.12
CA PRO A 106 11.90 7.56 7.02
C PRO A 106 11.99 6.21 7.76
N GLY A 107 10.83 5.63 8.09
CA GLY A 107 10.73 4.31 8.72
C GLY A 107 11.12 3.11 7.83
N LEU A 108 11.53 3.33 6.59
CA LEU A 108 11.96 2.29 5.64
C LEU A 108 13.47 2.29 5.42
N SER A 109 14.25 2.59 6.47
CA SER A 109 15.71 2.66 6.41
C SER A 109 16.34 1.37 5.87
N ASP A 110 15.80 0.21 6.24
CA ASP A 110 16.32 -1.08 5.79
C ASP A 110 16.08 -1.28 4.28
N LEU A 111 14.91 -0.87 3.79
CA LEU A 111 14.58 -0.92 2.36
C LEU A 111 15.44 0.06 1.57
N HIS A 112 15.69 1.26 2.12
CA HIS A 112 16.60 2.23 1.54
C HIS A 112 18.05 1.73 1.52
N GLY A 113 18.45 0.96 2.53
CA GLY A 113 19.72 0.23 2.54
C GLY A 113 19.81 -0.77 1.38
N LEU A 114 18.79 -1.62 1.19
CA LEU A 114 18.74 -2.57 0.07
C LEU A 114 18.75 -1.88 -1.29
N TRP A 115 18.08 -0.74 -1.42
CA TRP A 115 18.11 0.10 -2.61
C TRP A 115 19.52 0.60 -2.90
N THR A 116 20.18 1.16 -1.89
CA THR A 116 21.54 1.72 -2.00
C THR A 116 22.56 0.63 -2.33
N ASP A 117 22.35 -0.58 -1.80
CA ASP A 117 23.14 -1.79 -2.10
C ASP A 117 22.85 -2.40 -3.50
N GLN A 118 21.91 -1.83 -4.27
CA GLN A 118 21.43 -2.36 -5.56
C GLN A 118 20.89 -3.80 -5.49
N LYS A 119 20.19 -4.12 -4.40
CA LYS A 119 19.51 -5.41 -4.19
C LYS A 119 18.01 -5.35 -4.51
N LEU A 120 17.54 -4.24 -5.09
CA LEU A 120 16.16 -3.97 -5.51
C LEU A 120 16.11 -3.58 -6.99
#